data_AF-A0A920QXM3-F1
#
_entry.id   AF-A0A920QXM3-F1
#
_cell.length_a   1.000
_cell.length_b   1.000
_cell.length_c   1.000
_cell.angle_alpha   90.00
_cell.angle_beta   90.00
_cell.angle_gamma   90.00
#
_symmetry.space_group_name_H-M   'P 1'
#
loop_
_entity.id
_entity.type
_entity.pdbx_description
1 polymer ?
#
loop_
_entity_poly.entity_id
_entity_poly.type
_entity_poly.pdbx_seq_one_letter_code
_entity_poly.pdbx_strand_id
1 'polypeptide(L)' 'MPFKIASHTNGDAYVEMLSKPYAPPEISAMVLQKLKQDAEAKLGEKITQAVITVPAYFNDSQRNATKDAGG' A
#
# COMPACT_ATOMS: atom_id res chain seq x y z
N MET A 1 -3.17 -14.43 -13.68
CA MET A 1 -1.69 -14.32 -13.71
C MET A 1 -1.21 -14.24 -12.26
N PRO A 2 -0.55 -15.27 -11.72
CA PRO A 2 -0.10 -15.23 -10.32
C PRO A 2 1.19 -14.43 -10.21
N PHE A 3 1.22 -13.50 -9.26
CA PHE A 3 2.39 -12.70 -8.88
C PHE A 3 3.41 -13.60 -8.18
N LYS A 4 4.70 -13.29 -8.38
CA LYS A 4 5.79 -14.10 -7.83
C LYS A 4 6.13 -13.59 -6.44
N ILE A 5 6.04 -14.47 -5.44
CA ILE A 5 6.40 -14.17 -4.06
C ILE A 5 7.89 -14.49 -3.89
N ALA A 6 8.67 -13.54 -3.40
CA ALA A 6 10.10 -13.67 -3.12
C ALA A 6 10.36 -13.45 -1.63
N SER A 7 11.14 -14.31 -1.00
CA SER A 7 11.57 -14.11 0.38
C SER A 7 12.66 -13.05 0.43
N HIS A 8 12.47 -12.00 1.24
CA HIS A 8 13.48 -10.98 1.47
C HIS A 8 14.49 -11.43 2.52
N THR A 9 15.66 -10.79 2.57
CA THR A 9 16.79 -11.14 3.47
C THR A 9 16.46 -11.05 4.96
N ASN A 10 15.38 -10.34 5.32
CA ASN A 10 14.86 -10.25 6.69
C ASN A 10 13.83 -11.34 7.06
N GLY A 11 13.50 -12.26 6.16
CA GLY A 11 12.46 -13.28 6.37
C GLY A 11 11.04 -12.82 5.99
N ASP A 12 10.88 -11.55 5.61
CA ASP A 12 9.60 -11.01 5.15
C ASP A 12 9.27 -11.44 3.72
N ALA A 13 7.99 -11.67 3.44
CA ALA A 13 7.49 -12.00 2.11
C ALA A 13 7.35 -10.74 1.25
N TYR A 14 8.07 -10.68 0.13
CA TYR A 14 7.98 -9.62 -0.87
C TYR A 14 7.29 -10.15 -2.13
N VAL A 15 6.74 -9.25 -2.93
CA VAL A 15 6.15 -9.58 -4.22
C VAL A 15 7.01 -8.98 -5.31
N GLU A 16 7.49 -9.81 -6.23
CA GLU A 16 8.28 -9.37 -7.38
C GLU A 16 7.34 -8.89 -8.49
N MET A 17 7.37 -7.59 -8.77
CA MET A 17 6.62 -6.96 -9.87
C MET A 17 7.58 -6.16 -10.72
N LEU A 18 7.50 -6.27 -12.05
CA LEU A 18 8.37 -5.55 -12.98
C LEU A 18 9.88 -5.74 -12.68
N SER A 19 10.26 -6.95 -12.24
CA SER A 19 11.64 -7.29 -11.81
C SER A 19 12.18 -6.45 -10.65
N LYS A 20 11.29 -5.83 -9.87
CA LYS A 20 11.61 -5.18 -8.59
C LYS A 20 10.86 -5.88 -7.45
N PRO A 21 11.55 -6.19 -6.34
CA PRO A 21 10.88 -6.67 -5.14
C PRO A 21 10.16 -5.50 -4.46
N TYR A 22 8.87 -5.69 -4.17
CA TYR A 22 8.06 -4.74 -3.41
C TYR A 22 7.56 -5.39 -2.13
N ALA A 23 7.59 -4.66 -1.03
CA ALA A 23 6.98 -5.12 0.20
C ALA A 23 5.43 -5.03 0.07
N PRO A 24 4.66 -5.97 0.64
CA PRO A 24 3.19 -5.88 0.65
C PRO A 24 2.63 -4.53 1.16
N PRO A 25 3.24 -3.90 2.20
CA PRO A 25 2.92 -2.53 2.59
C PRO A 25 3.06 -1.49 1.46
N GLU A 26 4.16 -1.51 0.72
CA GLU A 26 4.44 -0.55 -0.34
C GLU A 26 3.43 -0.67 -1.48
N ILE A 27 3.06 -1.89 -1.84
CA ILE A 27 2.04 -2.14 -2.87
C ILE A 27 0.70 -1.56 -2.44
N SER A 28 0.35 -1.74 -1.17
CA SER A 28 -0.88 -1.18 -0.60
C SER A 28 -0.84 0.35 -0.62
N ALA A 29 0.32 0.96 -0.31
CA ALA A 29 0.54 2.40 -0.44
C ALA A 29 0.37 2.90 -1.87
N MET A 30 0.94 2.21 -2.86
CA MET A 30 0.79 2.60 -4.27
C MET A 30 -0.67 2.59 -4.72
N VAL A 31 -1.46 1.61 -4.26
CA VAL A 31 -2.91 1.55 -4.55
C VAL A 31 -3.65 2.72 -3.89
N LEU A 32 -3.37 3.00 -2.61
CA LEU A 32 -3.99 4.11 -1.89
C LEU A 32 -3.64 5.48 -2.48
N GLN A 33 -2.37 5.69 -2.85
CA GLN A 33 -1.92 6.88 -3.55
C GLN A 33 -2.59 7.04 -4.91
N LYS A 34 -2.76 5.95 -5.67
CA LYS A 34 -3.46 5.98 -6.96
C LYS A 34 -4.94 6.33 -6.78
N LEU A 35 -5.61 5.75 -5.80
CA LEU A 35 -7.00 6.09 -5.46
C LEU A 35 -7.14 7.56 -5.05
N LYS A 36 -6.19 8.07 -4.26
CA LYS A 36 -6.14 9.50 -3.91
C LYS A 36 -5.98 10.37 -5.16
N GLN A 37 -5.02 10.08 -6.03
CA GLN A 37 -4.79 10.84 -7.26
C GLN A 37 -6.03 10.82 -8.17
N ASP A 38 -6.70 9.68 -8.31
CA ASP A 38 -7.91 9.57 -9.13
C ASP A 38 -9.08 10.36 -8.51
N ALA A 39 -9.19 10.36 -7.18
CA ALA A 39 -10.16 11.18 -6.47
C ALA A 39 -9.86 12.69 -6.58
N GLU A 40 -8.59 13.09 -6.45
CA GLU A 40 -8.13 14.48 -6.66
C GLU A 40 -8.39 14.94 -8.09
N ALA A 41 -8.10 14.09 -9.09
CA ALA A 41 -8.38 14.39 -10.50
C ALA A 41 -9.88 14.51 -10.79
N LYS A 42 -10.72 13.74 -10.07
CA LYS A 42 -12.17 13.78 -10.23
C LYS A 42 -12.82 14.97 -9.51
N LEU A 43 -12.28 15.38 -8.37
CA LEU A 43 -12.78 16.51 -7.57
C LEU A 43 -12.19 17.85 -8.02
N GLY A 44 -11.01 17.84 -8.67
CA GLY A 44 -10.29 19.05 -9.06
C GLY A 44 -9.56 19.75 -7.90
N GLU A 45 -9.48 19.09 -6.74
CA GLU A 45 -8.97 19.64 -5.48
C GLU A 45 -8.04 18.62 -4.80
N LYS A 46 -7.06 19.11 -4.02
CA LYS A 46 -6.14 18.23 -3.27
C LYS A 46 -6.81 17.62 -2.04
N ILE A 47 -6.64 16.32 -1.86
CA ILE A 47 -7.16 15.58 -0.69
C ILE A 47 -6.03 15.47 0.33
N THR A 48 -6.12 16.24 1.42
CA THR A 48 -5.11 16.23 2.49
C THR A 48 -5.42 15.24 3.61
N GLN A 49 -6.65 14.74 3.69
CA GLN A 49 -7.11 13.82 4.73
C GLN A 49 -7.95 12.71 4.11
N ALA A 50 -7.65 11.46 4.49
CA ALA A 50 -8.40 10.28 4.06
C ALA A 50 -8.65 9.36 5.26
N VAL A 51 -9.85 8.78 5.34
CA VAL A 51 -10.17 7.72 6.29
C VAL A 51 -10.03 6.39 5.57
N ILE A 52 -9.02 5.60 5.95
CA ILE A 52 -8.75 4.28 5.36
C ILE A 52 -9.27 3.23 6.34
N THR A 53 -10.20 2.38 5.89
CA THR A 53 -10.70 1.27 6.69
C THR A 53 -9.66 0.14 6.72
N VAL A 54 -9.37 -0.39 7.90
CA VAL A 54 -8.52 -1.58 8.08
C VAL A 54 -9.33 -2.73 8.65
N PRO A 55 -9.06 -3.98 8.25
CA PRO A 55 -9.67 -5.15 8.87
C PRO A 55 -9.34 -5.22 10.37
N ALA A 56 -10.30 -5.66 11.19
CA ALA A 56 -10.16 -5.70 12.65
C ALA A 56 -8.96 -6.55 13.16
N TYR A 57 -8.43 -7.44 12.32
CA TYR A 57 -7.33 -8.36 12.63
C TYR A 57 -5.94 -7.82 12.25
N PHE A 58 -5.82 -6.58 11.78
CA PHE A 58 -4.51 -5.96 11.51
C PHE A 58 -3.74 -5.72 12.81
N ASN A 59 -2.53 -6.28 12.89
CA ASN A 59 -1.59 -6.01 13.98
C ASN A 59 -0.95 -4.62 13.83
N ASP A 60 -0.32 -4.08 14.88
CA ASP A 60 0.19 -2.69 14.89
C ASP A 60 1.18 -2.39 13.77
N SER A 61 1.97 -3.39 13.34
CA SER A 61 2.88 -3.26 12.20
C SER A 61 2.12 -3.00 10.89
N GLN A 62 1.01 -3.73 10.66
CA GLN A 62 0.16 -3.53 9.49
C GLN A 62 -0.65 -2.22 9.57
N ARG A 63 -1.03 -1.77 10.77
CA ARG A 63 -1.67 -0.45 10.98
C ARG A 63 -0.71 0.70 10.69
N ASN A 64 0.53 0.64 11.17
CA ASN A 64 1.56 1.65 10.88
C ASN A 64 1.89 1.70 9.40
N ALA A 65 2.06 0.53 8.76
CA ALA A 65 2.22 0.43 7.32
C ALA A 65 1.07 1.09 6.54
N THR A 66 -0.18 0.93 7.01
CA THR A 66 -1.35 1.57 6.38
C THR A 66 -1.39 3.08 6.62
N LYS A 67 -0.88 3.55 7.76
CA LYS A 67 -0.77 4.99 8.07
C LYS A 67 0.29 5.66 7.19
N ASP A 68 1.47 5.06 7.07
CA ASP A 68 2.55 5.57 6.22
C ASP A 68 2.18 5.52 4.73
N ALA A 69 1.35 4.54 4.34
CA ALA A 69 0.78 4.44 3.00
C ALA A 69 -0.18 5.59 2.64
N GLY A 70 -0.82 6.23 3.62
CA GLY A 70 -1.77 7.32 3.42
C GLY A 70 -1.16 8.73 3.48
N GLY A 71 0.09 8.85 3.93
CA GLY A 71 0.83 10.11 4.09
C GLY A 71 1.32 10.71 2.79
#